data_AF-A0A931SZ87-F1
#
_entry.id   AF-A0A931SZ87-F1
#
_cell.length_a   1.000
_cell.length_b   1.000
_cell.length_c   1.000
_cell.angle_alpha   90.00
_cell.angle_beta   90.00
_cell.angle_gamma   90.00
#
_symmetry.space_group_name_H-M   'P 1'
#
loop_
_entity.id
_entity.type
_entity.pdbx_description
1 polymer ?
#
loop_
_entity_poly.entity_id
_entity_poly.type
_entity_poly.pdbx_seq_one_letter_code
_entity_poly.pdbx_strand_id
1 'polypeptide(L)'
;MSGPRAAVLVLAALLALAIPAAGYGPRDPRSERIIEAQLIWRLGDELNLSEQQIARIFPRIRALKELRIELGRRKVTLHRELRELIQQQPRNEEEIQARINELEQLRAQIERRRERILREISAVLTVEQRAQFALIAETFEAETIRLLEEVRQLVERRRQ
;
A
#
# COMPACT_ATOMS: atom_id res chain seq x y z
N MET A 1 35.65 -29.28 -45.16
CA MET A 1 34.75 -28.19 -45.62
C MET A 1 34.01 -27.64 -44.42
N SER A 2 33.84 -26.32 -44.44
CA SER A 2 33.50 -25.39 -43.36
C SER A 2 32.09 -25.57 -42.73
N GLY A 3 31.92 -25.10 -41.48
CA GLY A 3 30.67 -25.11 -40.69
C GLY A 3 29.55 -24.19 -41.23
N PRO A 4 28.47 -23.90 -40.46
CA PRO A 4 28.46 -23.50 -39.04
C PRO A 4 27.59 -24.41 -38.13
N ARG A 5 27.98 -24.71 -36.88
CA ARG A 5 27.77 -23.94 -35.63
C ARG A 5 26.33 -23.46 -35.38
N ALA A 6 25.79 -23.97 -34.28
CA ALA A 6 24.76 -23.40 -33.41
C ALA A 6 23.30 -23.35 -33.93
N ALA A 7 22.50 -24.30 -33.45
CA ALA A 7 21.09 -24.08 -33.17
C ALA A 7 20.77 -24.55 -31.74
N VAL A 8 21.47 -23.96 -30.76
CA VAL A 8 20.96 -23.89 -29.39
C VAL A 8 20.10 -22.63 -29.34
N LEU A 9 18.81 -22.77 -29.58
CA LEU A 9 17.84 -21.69 -29.41
C LEU A 9 16.86 -22.06 -28.30
N VAL A 10 17.32 -21.74 -27.08
CA VAL A 10 16.56 -21.09 -26.00
C VAL A 10 15.14 -21.61 -25.76
N LEU A 11 15.01 -22.67 -24.94
CA LEU A 11 13.74 -23.09 -24.32
C LEU A 11 13.78 -23.01 -22.77
N ALA A 12 14.57 -22.10 -22.20
CA ALA A 12 14.64 -21.94 -20.76
C ALA A 12 14.52 -20.46 -20.35
N ALA A 13 13.34 -19.87 -20.57
CA ALA A 13 13.03 -18.52 -20.10
C ALA A 13 11.58 -18.39 -19.58
N LEU A 14 11.05 -19.43 -18.96
CA LEU A 14 9.76 -19.39 -18.25
C LEU A 14 9.81 -20.11 -16.90
N LEU A 15 10.93 -19.99 -16.18
CA LEU A 15 11.01 -20.34 -14.77
C LEU A 15 11.79 -19.23 -14.04
N ALA A 16 11.16 -18.72 -12.98
CA ALA A 16 11.64 -17.71 -12.03
C ALA A 16 11.20 -16.24 -12.25
N LEU A 17 9.88 -16.01 -12.28
CA LEU A 17 9.33 -14.90 -11.48
C LEU A 17 8.46 -15.47 -10.35
N ALA A 18 9.06 -16.37 -9.57
CA ALA A 18 8.68 -16.47 -8.16
C ALA A 18 9.19 -15.18 -7.51
N ILE A 19 8.42 -14.10 -7.61
CA ILE A 19 8.59 -12.94 -6.74
C ILE A 19 8.40 -13.51 -5.35
N PRO A 20 9.43 -13.56 -4.50
CA PRO A 20 9.22 -14.05 -3.16
C PRO A 20 8.18 -13.13 -2.53
N ALA A 21 7.10 -13.71 -2.02
CA ALA A 21 6.20 -13.08 -1.06
C ALA A 21 6.93 -12.83 0.29
N ALA A 22 8.24 -12.61 0.25
CA ALA A 22 9.11 -12.36 1.38
C ALA A 22 9.36 -10.86 1.44
N GLY A 23 8.47 -10.20 2.18
CA GLY A 23 8.60 -8.78 2.40
C GLY A 23 7.59 -8.25 3.41
N TYR A 24 7.36 -8.97 4.50
CA TYR A 24 6.67 -8.43 5.66
C TYR A 24 7.42 -8.86 6.92
N GLY A 25 8.73 -8.58 6.96
CA GLY A 25 9.49 -8.59 8.20
C GLY A 25 9.08 -7.42 9.10
N PRO A 26 9.36 -7.47 10.41
CA PRO A 26 9.16 -6.35 11.32
C PRO A 26 9.84 -5.10 10.74
N ARG A 27 9.09 -3.99 10.66
CA ARG A 27 9.65 -2.74 10.15
C ARG A 27 10.71 -2.25 11.12
N ASP A 28 11.85 -1.85 10.59
CA ASP A 28 12.84 -1.12 11.36
C ASP A 28 12.22 0.22 11.82
N PRO A 29 12.13 0.47 13.14
CA PRO A 29 11.60 1.73 13.67
C PRO A 29 12.29 2.96 13.10
N ARG A 30 13.57 2.84 12.69
CA ARG A 30 14.32 3.94 12.07
C ARG A 30 13.79 4.28 10.67
N SER A 31 13.53 3.26 9.85
CA SER A 31 12.99 3.44 8.50
C SER A 31 11.60 4.05 8.54
N GLU A 32 10.76 3.60 9.48
CA GLU A 32 9.42 4.17 9.64
C GLU A 32 9.45 5.66 9.97
N ARG A 33 10.34 6.08 10.87
CA ARG A 33 10.51 7.50 11.23
C ARG A 33 10.98 8.35 10.06
N ILE A 34 11.90 7.84 9.23
CA ILE A 34 12.39 8.56 8.04
C ILE A 34 11.24 8.78 7.06
N ILE A 35 10.40 7.76 6.85
CA ILE A 35 9.29 7.89 5.91
C ILE A 35 8.23 8.85 6.46
N GLU A 36 7.90 8.73 7.74
CA GLU A 36 6.98 9.67 8.39
C GLU A 36 7.45 11.12 8.28
N ALA A 37 8.75 11.38 8.52
CA ALA A 37 9.31 12.71 8.37
C ALA A 37 9.21 13.24 6.93
N GLN A 38 9.47 12.39 5.93
CA GLN A 38 9.39 12.79 4.53
C GLN A 38 7.95 13.10 4.09
N LEU A 39 6.97 12.33 4.57
CA LEU A 39 5.55 12.57 4.30
C LEU A 39 5.06 13.89 4.93
N ILE A 40 5.49 14.16 6.17
CA ILE A 40 5.21 15.44 6.83
C ILE A 40 5.82 16.58 6.03
N TRP A 41 7.09 16.46 5.64
CA TRP A 41 7.79 17.54 4.95
C TRP A 41 7.12 17.86 3.61
N ARG A 42 6.83 16.83 2.79
CA ARG A 42 6.14 17.01 1.51
C ARG A 42 4.75 17.63 1.68
N LEU A 43 3.92 17.10 2.60
CA LEU A 43 2.58 17.64 2.81
C LEU A 43 2.61 19.05 3.39
N GLY A 44 3.60 19.33 4.26
CA GLY A 44 3.85 20.64 4.82
C GLY A 44 4.23 21.66 3.76
N ASP A 45 5.08 21.27 2.81
CA ASP A 45 5.50 22.12 1.70
C ASP A 45 4.36 22.36 0.70
N GLU A 46 3.70 21.28 0.25
CA GLU A 46 2.65 21.31 -0.78
C GLU A 46 1.42 22.12 -0.33
N LEU A 47 1.07 22.05 0.95
CA LEU A 47 -0.08 22.77 1.53
C LEU A 47 0.33 23.99 2.34
N ASN A 48 1.63 24.34 2.38
CA ASN A 48 2.18 25.42 3.20
C ASN A 48 1.64 25.37 4.66
N LEU A 49 1.77 24.22 5.32
CA LEU A 49 1.24 24.00 6.66
C LEU A 49 2.10 24.68 7.71
N SER A 50 1.45 25.33 8.68
CA SER A 50 2.14 25.77 9.90
C SER A 50 2.55 24.59 10.78
N GLU A 51 3.56 24.78 11.62
CA GLU A 51 4.01 23.77 12.59
C GLU A 51 2.86 23.24 13.48
N GLN A 52 1.94 24.13 13.86
CA GLN A 52 0.76 23.75 14.66
C GLN A 52 -0.21 22.87 13.86
N GLN A 53 -0.41 23.14 12.57
CA GLN A 53 -1.22 22.29 11.70
C GLN A 53 -0.55 20.93 11.48
N ILE A 54 0.77 20.91 11.25
CA ILE A 54 1.56 19.69 11.12
C ILE A 54 1.40 18.78 12.34
N ALA A 55 1.55 19.33 13.56
CA ALA A 55 1.41 18.58 14.80
C ALA A 55 0.00 17.94 14.95
N ARG A 56 -1.04 18.60 14.45
CA ARG A 56 -2.43 18.11 14.49
C ARG A 56 -2.74 17.07 13.40
N ILE A 57 -2.19 17.26 12.20
CA ILE A 57 -2.42 16.43 11.01
C ILE A 57 -1.61 15.14 11.06
N PHE A 58 -0.40 15.18 11.61
CA PHE A 58 0.51 14.04 11.56
C PHE A 58 -0.07 12.72 12.11
N PRO A 59 -0.73 12.69 13.28
CA PRO A 59 -1.38 11.46 13.78
C PRO A 59 -2.43 10.89 12.81
N ARG A 60 -3.09 11.74 12.02
CA ARG A 60 -4.13 11.34 11.04
C ARG A 60 -3.50 10.73 9.80
N ILE A 61 -2.40 11.30 9.31
CA ILE A 61 -1.61 10.72 8.21
C ILE A 61 -1.09 9.34 8.60
N ARG A 62 -0.58 9.18 9.83
CA ARG A 62 -0.19 7.86 10.35
C ARG A 62 -1.36 6.88 10.38
N ALA A 63 -2.54 7.33 10.79
CA ALA A 63 -3.75 6.49 10.79
C ALA A 63 -4.20 6.07 9.37
N LEU A 64 -4.07 6.94 8.36
CA LEU A 64 -4.33 6.60 6.95
C LEU A 64 -3.35 5.53 6.45
N LYS A 65 -2.06 5.67 6.76
CA LYS A 65 -1.03 4.67 6.46
C LYS A 65 -1.43 3.32 7.06
N GLU A 66 -1.74 3.27 8.36
CA GLU A 66 -2.08 2.02 9.04
C GLU A 66 -3.36 1.37 8.50
N LEU A 67 -4.39 2.15 8.15
CA LEU A 67 -5.59 1.65 7.46
C LEU A 67 -5.26 0.94 6.15
N ARG A 68 -4.38 1.54 5.34
CA ARG A 68 -3.99 0.97 4.04
C ARG A 68 -3.23 -0.34 4.23
N ILE A 69 -2.33 -0.40 5.22
CA ILE A 69 -1.58 -1.62 5.56
C ILE A 69 -2.53 -2.72 6.05
N GLU A 70 -3.49 -2.37 6.91
CA GLU A 70 -4.54 -3.28 7.39
C GLU A 70 -5.34 -3.86 6.22
N LEU A 71 -5.82 -3.00 5.32
CA LEU A 71 -6.55 -3.41 4.11
C LEU A 71 -5.71 -4.33 3.24
N GLY A 72 -4.46 -3.96 2.96
CA GLY A 72 -3.56 -4.76 2.13
C GLY A 72 -3.34 -6.16 2.69
N ARG A 73 -3.04 -6.28 4.00
CA ARG A 73 -2.84 -7.56 4.67
C ARG A 73 -4.10 -8.44 4.62
N ARG A 74 -5.25 -7.89 5.03
CA ARG A 74 -6.50 -8.66 5.08
C ARG A 74 -6.98 -9.05 3.68
N LYS A 75 -6.83 -8.17 2.69
CA LYS A 75 -7.18 -8.45 1.29
C LYS A 75 -6.34 -9.58 0.70
N VAL A 76 -5.03 -9.63 0.98
CA VAL A 76 -4.16 -10.72 0.52
C VAL A 76 -4.64 -12.06 1.07
N THR A 77 -4.97 -12.13 2.36
CA THR A 77 -5.49 -13.34 3.00
C THR A 77 -6.81 -13.78 2.36
N LEU A 78 -7.81 -12.89 2.29
CA LEU A 78 -9.13 -13.20 1.72
C LEU A 78 -9.07 -13.60 0.24
N HIS A 79 -8.21 -12.95 -0.55
CA HIS A 79 -8.02 -13.32 -1.95
C HIS A 79 -7.38 -14.71 -2.11
N ARG A 80 -6.45 -15.09 -1.21
CA ARG A 80 -5.87 -16.43 -1.20
C ARG A 80 -6.93 -17.47 -0.87
N GLU A 81 -7.69 -17.26 0.20
CA GLU A 81 -8.78 -18.17 0.63
C GLU A 81 -9.84 -18.34 -0.47
N LEU A 82 -10.28 -17.23 -1.09
CA LEU A 82 -11.21 -17.30 -2.22
C LEU A 82 -10.64 -18.12 -3.39
N ARG A 83 -9.33 -17.96 -3.70
CA ARG A 83 -8.67 -18.74 -4.75
C ARG A 83 -8.64 -20.23 -4.42
N GLU A 84 -8.44 -20.59 -3.16
CA GLU A 84 -8.46 -21.98 -2.70
C GLU A 84 -9.87 -22.57 -2.83
N LEU A 85 -10.89 -21.84 -2.37
CA LEU A 85 -12.30 -22.29 -2.42
C LEU A 85 -12.82 -22.54 -3.84
N ILE A 86 -12.49 -21.67 -4.80
CA ILE A 86 -12.94 -21.87 -6.21
C ILE A 86 -12.26 -23.07 -6.89
N GLN A 87 -11.10 -23.51 -6.38
CA GLN A 87 -10.35 -24.66 -6.88
C GLN A 87 -10.80 -25.98 -6.25
N GLN A 88 -11.49 -25.96 -5.11
CA GLN A 88 -12.03 -27.16 -4.45
C GLN A 88 -13.13 -27.83 -5.29
N GLN A 89 -13.19 -29.16 -5.20
CA GLN A 89 -14.27 -29.97 -5.77
C GLN A 89 -14.73 -31.03 -4.75
N PRO A 90 -16.05 -31.14 -4.45
CA PRO A 90 -17.11 -30.24 -4.90
C PRO A 90 -16.94 -28.82 -4.34
N ARG A 91 -17.46 -27.82 -5.04
CA ARG A 91 -17.38 -26.42 -4.60
C ARG A 91 -18.37 -26.17 -3.47
N ASN A 92 -17.93 -25.45 -2.44
CA ASN A 92 -18.80 -24.97 -1.38
C ASN A 92 -19.26 -23.53 -1.68
N GLU A 93 -20.40 -23.38 -2.36
CA GLU A 93 -20.92 -22.08 -2.78
C GLU A 93 -21.24 -21.15 -1.60
N GLU A 94 -21.73 -21.69 -0.48
CA GLU A 94 -22.03 -20.93 0.73
C GLU A 94 -20.77 -20.28 1.32
N GLU A 95 -19.69 -21.05 1.41
CA GLU A 95 -18.41 -20.56 1.92
C GLU A 95 -17.76 -19.53 0.98
N ILE A 96 -17.86 -19.74 -0.34
CA ILE A 96 -17.43 -18.74 -1.33
C ILE A 96 -18.20 -17.42 -1.13
N GLN A 97 -19.53 -17.49 -1.01
CA GLN A 97 -20.36 -16.31 -0.80
C GLN A 97 -20.03 -15.61 0.52
N ALA A 98 -19.77 -16.35 1.59
CA ALA A 98 -19.35 -15.80 2.87
C ALA A 98 -18.03 -15.00 2.76
N ARG A 99 -17.03 -15.51 2.03
CA ARG A 99 -15.75 -14.82 1.80
C ARG A 99 -15.88 -13.60 0.89
N ILE A 100 -16.78 -13.63 -0.09
CA ILE A 100 -17.12 -12.45 -0.90
C ILE A 100 -17.71 -11.36 0.00
N ASN A 101 -18.69 -11.70 0.84
CA ASN A 101 -19.32 -10.75 1.76
C ASN A 101 -18.31 -10.16 2.75
N GLU A 102 -17.39 -10.98 3.27
CA GLU A 102 -16.32 -10.51 4.17
C GLU A 102 -15.40 -9.49 3.49
N LEU A 103 -15.04 -9.74 2.23
CA LEU A 103 -14.20 -8.84 1.43
C LEU A 103 -14.91 -7.50 1.15
N GLU A 104 -16.20 -7.53 0.84
CA GLU A 104 -17.02 -6.32 0.64
C GLU A 104 -17.16 -5.51 1.92
N GLN A 105 -17.46 -6.17 3.04
CA GLN A 105 -17.55 -5.54 4.35
C GLN A 105 -16.22 -4.90 4.78
N LEU A 106 -15.10 -5.59 4.55
CA LEU A 106 -13.76 -5.04 4.79
C LEU A 106 -13.54 -3.74 4.00
N ARG A 107 -13.86 -3.73 2.70
CA ARG A 107 -13.72 -2.54 1.86
C ARG A 107 -14.57 -1.38 2.38
N ALA A 108 -15.85 -1.63 2.65
CA ALA A 108 -16.77 -0.61 3.17
C ALA A 108 -16.33 -0.08 4.55
N GLN A 109 -15.82 -0.93 5.43
CA GLN A 109 -15.32 -0.53 6.74
C GLN A 109 -14.08 0.37 6.63
N ILE A 110 -13.13 0.01 5.77
CA ILE A 110 -11.91 0.79 5.57
C ILE A 110 -12.22 2.14 4.93
N GLU A 111 -13.07 2.19 3.90
CA GLU A 111 -13.46 3.47 3.28
C GLU A 111 -14.14 4.42 4.27
N ARG A 112 -15.08 3.93 5.09
CA ARG A 112 -15.70 4.76 6.13
C ARG A 112 -14.68 5.35 7.13
N ARG A 113 -13.69 4.55 7.54
CA ARG A 113 -12.62 5.02 8.44
C ARG A 113 -11.70 6.01 7.72
N ARG A 114 -11.38 5.77 6.46
CA ARG A 114 -10.58 6.66 5.60
C ARG A 114 -11.24 8.03 5.45
N GLU A 115 -12.50 8.07 5.02
CA GLU A 115 -13.25 9.32 4.88
C GLU A 115 -13.31 10.13 6.17
N ARG A 116 -13.51 9.45 7.32
CA ARG A 116 -13.49 10.12 8.62
C ARG A 116 -12.17 10.82 8.88
N ILE A 117 -11.04 10.15 8.62
CA ILE A 117 -9.72 10.73 8.83
C ILE A 117 -9.45 11.89 7.86
N LEU A 118 -9.87 11.77 6.60
CA LEU A 118 -9.76 12.87 5.63
C LEU A 118 -10.57 14.10 6.06
N ARG A 119 -11.77 13.90 6.63
CA ARG A 119 -12.55 14.99 7.24
C ARG A 119 -11.84 15.63 8.42
N GLU A 120 -11.21 14.84 9.29
CA GLU A 120 -10.41 15.36 10.41
C GLU A 120 -9.21 16.19 9.94
N ILE A 121 -8.51 15.77 8.87
CA ILE A 121 -7.43 16.56 8.27
C ILE A 121 -7.99 17.87 7.71
N SER A 122 -9.07 17.79 6.91
CA SER A 122 -9.73 18.93 6.28
C SER A 122 -10.20 20.01 7.28
N ALA A 123 -10.59 19.59 8.49
CA ALA A 123 -10.99 20.50 9.57
C ALA A 123 -9.83 21.36 10.13
N VAL A 124 -8.57 20.94 9.93
CA VAL A 124 -7.36 21.68 10.37
C VAL A 124 -6.86 22.65 9.29
N LEU A 125 -7.26 22.43 8.05
CA LEU A 125 -6.82 23.19 6.88
C LEU A 125 -7.65 24.47 6.68
N THR A 126 -7.03 25.50 6.11
CA THR A 126 -7.77 26.67 5.57
C THR A 126 -8.58 26.26 4.34
N VAL A 127 -9.47 27.14 3.86
CA VAL A 127 -10.25 26.87 2.63
C VAL A 127 -9.34 26.63 1.42
N GLU A 128 -8.30 27.43 1.27
CA GLU A 128 -7.32 27.30 0.18
C GLU A 128 -6.55 25.97 0.28
N GLN A 129 -6.06 25.64 1.47
CA GLN A 129 -5.37 24.37 1.72
C GLN A 129 -6.28 23.17 1.51
N ARG A 130 -7.57 23.27 1.84
CA ARG A 130 -8.57 22.22 1.55
C ARG A 130 -8.74 22.01 0.05
N ALA A 131 -8.77 23.10 -0.74
CA ALA A 131 -8.87 23.01 -2.19
C ALA A 131 -7.65 22.32 -2.79
N GLN A 132 -6.44 22.73 -2.37
CA GLN A 132 -5.19 22.07 -2.77
C GLN A 132 -5.17 20.60 -2.35
N PHE A 133 -5.53 20.32 -1.10
CA PHE A 133 -5.61 18.95 -0.59
C PHE A 133 -6.58 18.09 -1.41
N ALA A 134 -7.74 18.61 -1.82
CA ALA A 134 -8.68 17.89 -2.66
C ALA A 134 -8.11 17.55 -4.05
N LEU A 135 -7.24 18.40 -4.61
CA LEU A 135 -6.57 18.15 -5.89
C LEU A 135 -5.48 17.08 -5.79
N ILE A 136 -4.79 17.00 -4.65
CA ILE A 136 -3.68 16.07 -4.45
C ILE A 136 -4.06 14.81 -3.67
N ALA A 137 -5.21 14.73 -3.00
CA ALA A 137 -5.48 13.66 -2.04
C ALA A 137 -5.37 12.25 -2.64
N GLU A 138 -5.88 12.04 -3.86
CA GLU A 138 -5.84 10.74 -4.53
C GLU A 138 -4.41 10.33 -4.91
N THR A 139 -3.64 11.26 -5.48
CA THR A 139 -2.25 11.01 -5.87
C THR A 139 -1.34 10.94 -4.65
N PHE A 140 -1.54 11.81 -3.67
CA PHE A 140 -0.78 11.86 -2.42
C PHE A 140 -0.89 10.55 -1.64
N GLU A 141 -2.08 9.97 -1.52
CA GLU A 141 -2.24 8.67 -0.86
C GLU A 141 -1.50 7.55 -1.60
N ALA A 142 -1.58 7.53 -2.93
CA ALA A 142 -0.89 6.53 -3.75
C ALA A 142 0.63 6.69 -3.72
N GLU A 143 1.12 7.93 -3.85
CA GLU A 143 2.54 8.28 -3.80
C GLU A 143 3.14 8.06 -2.43
N THR A 144 2.42 8.39 -1.36
CA THR A 144 2.83 8.14 0.03
C THR A 144 3.25 6.68 0.21
N ILE A 145 2.50 5.76 -0.39
CA ILE A 145 2.75 4.31 -0.31
C ILE A 145 3.92 3.91 -1.18
N ARG A 146 4.00 4.45 -2.39
CA ARG A 146 5.14 4.21 -3.26
C ARG A 146 6.44 4.67 -2.57
N LEU A 147 6.42 5.83 -1.94
CA LEU A 147 7.55 6.37 -1.16
C LEU A 147 7.88 5.49 0.04
N LEU A 148 6.86 4.98 0.75
CA LEU A 148 7.01 4.02 1.85
C LEU A 148 7.70 2.72 1.37
N GLU A 149 7.31 2.21 0.20
CA GLU A 149 7.92 1.02 -0.41
C GLU A 149 9.35 1.28 -0.91
N GLU A 150 9.59 2.42 -1.55
CA GLU A 150 10.91 2.80 -2.07
C GLU A 150 11.93 2.99 -0.95
N VAL A 151 11.58 3.73 0.11
CA VAL A 151 12.47 3.90 1.28
C VAL A 151 12.74 2.57 1.96
N ARG A 152 11.73 1.69 2.03
CA ARG A 152 11.90 0.35 2.56
C ARG A 152 12.93 -0.45 1.75
N GLN A 153 12.79 -0.48 0.43
CA GLN A 153 13.74 -1.17 -0.45
C GLN A 153 15.15 -0.61 -0.30
N LEU A 154 15.29 0.71 -0.17
CA LEU A 154 16.59 1.36 0.05
C LEU A 154 17.24 0.95 1.37
N VAL A 155 16.46 0.81 2.45
CA VAL A 155 17.00 0.36 3.74
C VAL A 155 17.36 -1.14 3.71
N GLU A 156 16.54 -1.98 3.07
CA GLU A 156 16.83 -3.40 2.90
C GLU A 156 18.13 -3.62 2.09
N ARG A 157 18.36 -2.84 1.03
CA ARG A 157 19.60 -2.88 0.22
C ARG A 157 20.84 -2.43 1.00
N ARG A 158 20.72 -1.53 1.97
CA ARG A 158 21.85 -1.09 2.81
C ARG A 158 22.23 -2.08 3.91
N ARG A 159 21.41 -3.11 4.15
CA ARG A 159 21.67 -4.17 5.14
C ARG A 159 22.31 -5.43 4.53
N GLN A 160 22.38 -5.52 3.20
CA GLN A 160 23.12 -6.54 2.45
C GLN A 160 24.51 -6.02 2.10
#